data_AF-A0A7S4HU99-F1
#
_entry.id   AF-A0A7S4HU99-F1
#
_cell.length_a   1.000
_cell.length_b   1.000
_cell.length_c   1.000
_cell.angle_alpha   90.00
_cell.angle_beta   90.00
_cell.angle_gamma   90.00
#
_symmetry.space_group_name_H-M   'P 1'
#
loop_
_entity.id
_entity.type
_entity.pdbx_description
1 polymer ?
#
loop_
_entity_poly.entity_id
_entity_poly.type
_entity_poly.pdbx_seq_one_letter_code
_entity_poly.pdbx_strand_id
1 'polypeptide(L)'
;DERVLRNIVNAFDELREYAEHGMIAYPYSTRECVSVVKHLQKYPQDTVSMALANVLAFDSHDEQAKKYITETFNRFHLPLDISVLHSTSRKVVNQLKWNDKKLNMWVEYNKGREASSPKHGKEDPDNKPHVGGNTWAGGTGGADTAGLGGKGGPYRLDKGHPVHQISDQEKANISKEAAEAARKMGQEELQKRLKEIEMNTRQAEEYEGYLVNVRQEIDQLRMIIEALKSKGKERNWMRNRTSGDLDDTRLVDALAGDKNVYKIRAESETSHWRSNNKDKKFLHFLVDVSGSMYRFNSYDQRLERMLEIAVIIMESL
;
A
#
# COMPACT_ATOMS: atom_id res chain seq x y z
N ASP A 1 0.35 26.84 -20.47
CA ASP A 1 1.35 27.84 -20.87
C ASP A 1 2.45 27.15 -21.66
N GLU A 2 2.77 27.62 -22.87
CA GLU A 2 3.69 26.95 -23.80
C GLU A 2 5.14 26.90 -23.26
N ARG A 3 5.52 27.89 -22.44
CA ARG A 3 6.86 27.95 -21.83
C ARG A 3 7.06 26.84 -20.79
N VAL A 4 6.06 26.61 -19.93
CA VAL A 4 6.09 25.55 -18.92
C VAL A 4 6.17 24.17 -19.58
N LEU A 5 5.43 23.98 -20.69
CA LEU A 5 5.48 22.77 -21.50
C LEU A 5 6.88 22.47 -22.03
N ARG A 6 7.54 23.46 -22.65
CA ARG A 6 8.91 23.30 -23.17
C ARG A 6 9.91 22.98 -22.06
N ASN A 7 9.78 23.63 -20.91
CA ASN A 7 10.66 23.38 -19.77
C ASN A 7 10.49 21.97 -19.21
N ILE A 8 9.26 21.44 -19.15
CA ILE A 8 9.01 20.05 -18.72
C ILE A 8 9.63 19.06 -19.71
N VAL A 9 9.44 19.27 -21.01
CA VAL A 9 10.02 18.38 -22.05
C VAL A 9 11.54 18.33 -21.95
N ASN A 10 12.19 19.49 -21.89
CA ASN A 10 13.65 19.57 -21.79
C ASN A 10 14.18 18.93 -20.50
N ALA A 11 13.47 19.08 -19.37
CA ALA A 11 13.85 18.42 -18.12
C ALA A 11 13.77 16.90 -18.23
N PHE A 12 12.73 16.36 -18.87
CA PHE A 12 12.58 14.92 -19.09
C PHE A 12 13.60 14.35 -20.08
N ASP A 13 14.04 15.15 -21.06
CA ASP A 13 15.10 14.72 -21.98
C ASP A 13 16.46 14.67 -21.27
N GLU A 14 16.82 15.67 -20.44
CA GLU A 14 18.06 15.63 -19.65
C GLU A 14 18.07 14.48 -18.63
N LEU A 15 16.93 14.20 -17.98
CA LEU A 15 16.81 13.04 -17.11
C LEU A 15 17.00 11.72 -17.87
N ARG A 16 16.55 11.64 -19.12
CA ARG A 16 16.76 10.45 -19.95
C ARG A 16 18.25 10.26 -20.28
N GLU A 17 18.96 11.35 -20.58
CA GLU A 17 20.41 11.30 -20.76
C GLU A 17 21.11 10.80 -19.50
N TYR A 18 20.69 11.23 -18.30
CA TYR A 18 21.25 10.71 -17.04
C TYR A 18 21.01 9.21 -16.87
N ALA A 19 19.85 8.69 -17.28
CA ALA A 19 19.58 7.26 -17.25
C ALA A 19 20.45 6.49 -18.26
N GLU A 20 20.65 7.03 -19.46
CA GLU A 20 21.51 6.44 -20.50
C GLU A 20 22.98 6.38 -20.07
N HIS A 21 23.46 7.37 -19.31
CA HIS A 21 24.81 7.40 -18.74
C HIS A 21 24.94 6.65 -17.41
N GLY A 22 23.86 6.03 -16.91
CA GLY A 22 23.86 5.26 -15.66
C GLY A 22 23.96 6.11 -14.39
N MET A 23 23.67 7.41 -14.47
CA MET A 23 23.68 8.35 -13.34
C MET A 23 22.42 8.24 -12.48
N ILE A 24 21.31 7.81 -13.09
CA ILE A 24 20.05 7.44 -12.42
C ILE A 24 19.58 6.09 -12.93
N ALA A 25 18.91 5.30 -12.09
CA ALA A 25 18.45 3.96 -12.45
C ALA A 25 17.18 3.96 -13.29
N TYR A 26 16.31 4.97 -13.12
CA TYR A 26 15.00 5.01 -13.77
C TYR A 26 15.02 5.83 -15.08
N PRO A 27 14.69 5.22 -16.23
CA PRO A 27 14.62 5.93 -17.50
C PRO A 27 13.27 6.62 -17.69
N TYR A 28 13.20 7.91 -17.34
CA TYR A 28 11.99 8.73 -17.51
C TYR A 28 11.53 8.77 -18.97
N SER A 29 10.31 8.30 -19.21
CA SER A 29 9.75 8.11 -20.54
C SER A 29 9.02 9.34 -21.07
N THR A 30 8.96 9.46 -22.41
CA THR A 30 8.14 10.49 -23.08
C THR A 30 6.65 10.36 -22.72
N ARG A 31 6.18 9.15 -22.42
CA ARG A 31 4.80 8.90 -21.99
C ARG A 31 4.49 9.55 -20.64
N GLU A 32 5.44 9.52 -19.70
CA GLU A 32 5.28 10.15 -18.39
C GLU A 32 5.28 11.67 -18.51
N CYS A 33 6.18 12.23 -19.33
CA CYS A 33 6.15 13.65 -19.68
C CYS A 33 4.77 14.06 -20.23
N VAL A 34 4.21 13.29 -21.17
CA VAL A 34 2.86 13.54 -21.72
C VAL A 34 1.77 13.39 -20.65
N SER A 35 1.92 12.46 -19.71
CA SER A 35 0.96 12.26 -18.61
C SER A 35 0.94 13.47 -17.66
N VAL A 36 2.11 13.99 -17.30
CA VAL A 36 2.26 15.22 -16.49
C VAL A 36 1.59 16.40 -17.19
N VAL A 37 1.84 16.55 -18.49
CA VAL A 37 1.22 17.60 -19.31
C VAL A 37 -0.30 17.47 -19.33
N LYS A 38 -0.82 16.26 -19.54
CA LYS A 38 -2.27 16.00 -19.53
C LYS A 38 -2.90 16.28 -18.16
N HIS A 39 -2.20 15.97 -17.07
CA HIS A 39 -2.63 16.28 -15.71
C HIS A 39 -2.77 17.78 -15.51
N LEU A 40 -1.74 18.56 -15.87
CA LEU A 40 -1.77 20.02 -15.74
C LEU A 40 -2.83 20.68 -16.63
N GLN A 41 -3.12 20.11 -17.80
CA GLN A 41 -4.21 20.58 -18.66
C GLN A 41 -5.59 20.29 -18.07
N LYS A 42 -5.76 19.12 -17.44
CA LYS A 42 -7.03 18.69 -16.86
C LYS A 42 -7.31 19.33 -15.49
N TYR A 43 -6.26 19.62 -14.73
CA TYR A 43 -6.33 20.22 -13.38
C TYR A 43 -5.46 21.49 -13.32
N PRO A 44 -5.96 22.64 -13.84
CA PRO A 44 -5.16 23.86 -13.93
C PRO A 44 -4.79 24.50 -12.58
N GLN A 45 -5.41 24.05 -11.49
CA GLN A 45 -5.16 24.51 -10.12
C GLN A 45 -4.01 23.75 -9.45
N ASP A 46 -3.59 22.61 -10.02
CA ASP A 46 -2.52 21.79 -9.48
C ASP A 46 -1.15 22.36 -9.87
N THR A 47 -0.18 22.28 -8.98
CA THR A 47 1.17 22.74 -9.26
C THR A 47 1.95 21.71 -10.08
N VAL A 48 2.98 22.17 -10.80
CA VAL A 48 3.88 21.29 -11.56
C VAL A 48 4.52 20.24 -10.65
N SER A 49 4.89 20.61 -9.41
CA SER A 49 5.46 19.69 -8.42
C SER A 49 4.48 18.57 -8.05
N MET A 50 3.17 18.84 -7.92
CA MET A 50 2.15 17.81 -7.66
C MET A 50 2.00 16.84 -8.83
N ALA A 51 1.98 17.36 -10.07
CA ALA A 51 1.88 16.52 -11.25
C ALA A 51 3.11 15.62 -11.43
N LEU A 52 4.29 16.11 -11.05
CA LEU A 52 5.55 15.36 -11.10
C LEU A 52 5.74 14.39 -9.93
N ALA A 53 5.10 14.61 -8.79
CA ALA A 53 5.27 13.79 -7.59
C ALA A 53 4.99 12.31 -7.83
N ASN A 54 3.95 11.99 -8.60
CA ASN A 54 3.60 10.60 -8.92
C ASN A 54 4.61 9.92 -9.85
N VAL A 55 5.28 10.69 -10.71
CA VAL A 55 6.27 10.17 -11.68
C VAL A 55 7.63 10.02 -11.03
N LEU A 56 8.05 11.02 -10.26
CA LEU A 56 9.34 11.07 -9.57
C LEU A 56 9.35 10.25 -8.27
N ALA A 57 8.21 9.67 -7.85
CA ALA A 57 8.10 8.87 -6.62
C ALA A 57 9.04 7.65 -6.60
N PHE A 58 9.35 7.08 -7.75
CA PHE A 58 10.17 5.87 -7.83
C PHE A 58 11.61 6.12 -7.38
N ASP A 59 12.20 7.25 -7.79
CA ASP A 59 13.56 7.65 -7.39
C ASP A 59 13.60 8.44 -6.07
N SER A 60 12.44 8.61 -5.40
CA SER A 60 12.34 9.34 -4.13
C SER A 60 13.04 8.65 -2.94
N HIS A 61 13.68 7.51 -3.14
CA HIS A 61 14.46 6.79 -2.14
C HIS A 61 15.96 6.78 -2.44
N ASP A 62 16.37 7.17 -3.65
CA ASP A 62 17.77 7.28 -4.05
C ASP A 62 18.25 8.73 -3.84
N GLU A 63 19.17 8.94 -2.89
CA GLU A 63 19.71 10.27 -2.59
C GLU A 63 20.51 10.87 -3.76
N GLN A 64 21.15 10.04 -4.57
CA GLN A 64 21.92 10.49 -5.72
C GLN A 64 20.98 10.89 -6.86
N ALA A 65 19.97 10.07 -7.15
CA ALA A 65 18.96 10.41 -8.17
C ALA A 65 18.18 11.67 -7.79
N LYS A 66 17.82 11.86 -6.51
CA LYS A 66 17.18 13.09 -6.01
C LYS A 66 17.99 14.34 -6.33
N LYS A 67 19.30 14.28 -6.13
CA LYS A 67 20.18 15.41 -6.37
C LYS A 67 20.13 15.81 -7.84
N TYR A 68 20.30 14.85 -8.75
CA TYR A 68 20.22 15.09 -10.18
C TYR A 68 18.84 15.62 -10.61
N ILE A 69 17.76 15.00 -10.14
CA ILE A 69 16.39 15.45 -10.43
C ILE A 69 16.20 16.91 -9.97
N THR A 70 16.59 17.22 -8.74
CA THR A 70 16.47 18.58 -8.18
C THR A 70 17.24 19.61 -9.00
N GLU A 71 18.49 19.30 -9.34
CA GLU A 71 19.36 20.18 -10.12
C GLU A 71 18.80 20.43 -11.53
N THR A 72 18.31 19.38 -12.21
CA THR A 72 17.71 19.47 -13.54
C THR A 72 16.47 20.36 -13.53
N PHE A 73 15.50 20.10 -12.65
CA PHE A 73 14.25 20.85 -12.64
C PHE A 73 14.43 22.31 -12.18
N ASN A 74 15.36 22.59 -11.25
CA ASN A 74 15.71 23.97 -10.89
C ASN A 74 16.32 24.73 -12.08
N ARG A 75 17.17 24.07 -12.88
CA ARG A 75 17.78 24.66 -14.08
C ARG A 75 16.73 25.06 -15.12
N PHE A 76 15.67 24.28 -15.26
CA PHE A 76 14.56 24.58 -16.15
C PHE A 76 13.48 25.49 -15.53
N HIS A 77 13.78 26.15 -14.41
CA HIS A 77 12.86 27.06 -13.71
C HIS A 77 11.54 26.41 -13.28
N LEU A 78 11.58 25.11 -12.96
CA LEU A 78 10.46 24.35 -12.43
C LEU A 78 10.77 24.05 -10.95
N PRO A 79 10.40 24.94 -10.00
CA PRO A 79 10.73 24.72 -8.60
C PRO A 79 10.07 23.42 -8.12
N LEU A 80 10.90 22.43 -7.83
CA LEU A 80 10.48 21.19 -7.22
C LEU A 80 10.57 21.33 -5.71
N ASP A 81 9.42 21.20 -5.06
CA ASP A 81 9.41 20.93 -3.64
C ASP A 81 9.66 19.42 -3.44
N ILE A 82 10.92 19.06 -3.19
CA ILE A 82 11.36 17.66 -3.00
C ILE A 82 10.65 17.00 -1.83
N SER A 83 10.18 17.81 -0.85
CA SER A 83 9.39 17.28 0.26
C SER A 83 8.11 16.59 -0.25
N VAL A 84 7.58 17.02 -1.38
CA VAL A 84 6.38 16.47 -2.04
C VAL A 84 6.67 15.13 -2.73
N LEU A 85 7.92 14.87 -3.11
CA LEU A 85 8.35 13.60 -3.71
C LEU A 85 8.35 12.46 -2.68
N HIS A 86 8.53 12.78 -1.40
CA HIS A 86 8.31 11.88 -0.27
C HIS A 86 6.82 11.78 0.06
N SER A 87 5.97 11.36 -0.88
CA SER A 87 4.53 11.17 -0.68
C SER A 87 4.17 10.12 0.40
N THR A 88 5.16 9.48 1.03
CA THR A 88 5.04 8.69 2.26
C THR A 88 5.10 9.52 3.55
N SER A 89 5.57 10.76 3.51
CA SER A 89 5.60 11.65 4.67
C SER A 89 4.26 12.35 4.86
N ARG A 90 3.44 11.81 5.77
CA ARG A 90 2.22 12.42 6.35
C ARG A 90 2.31 13.93 6.63
N LYS A 91 3.53 14.48 6.83
CA LYS A 91 3.78 15.91 7.07
C LYS A 91 3.63 16.79 5.83
N VAL A 92 3.97 16.30 4.63
CA VAL A 92 3.94 17.12 3.40
C VAL A 92 2.57 17.10 2.74
N VAL A 93 1.85 15.98 2.85
CA VAL A 93 0.41 15.89 2.54
C VAL A 93 -0.40 16.91 3.35
N ASN A 94 0.04 17.25 4.57
CA ASN A 94 -0.59 18.27 5.41
C ASN A 94 -0.17 19.73 5.05
N GLN A 95 0.97 19.95 4.39
CA GLN A 95 1.47 21.29 4.04
C GLN A 95 0.99 21.75 2.66
N LEU A 96 0.87 20.83 1.71
CA LEU A 96 0.15 21.08 0.48
C LEU A 96 -1.33 21.14 0.84
N LYS A 97 -1.96 22.30 0.60
CA LYS A 97 -3.42 22.48 0.69
C LYS A 97 -4.12 21.63 -0.38
N TRP A 98 -4.03 20.31 -0.27
CA TRP A 98 -5.02 19.42 -0.84
C TRP A 98 -6.36 19.93 -0.36
N ASN A 99 -7.26 20.17 -1.31
CA ASN A 99 -8.60 20.64 -1.03
C ASN A 99 -9.14 19.87 0.18
N ASP A 100 -9.45 20.61 1.24
CA ASP A 100 -9.64 20.16 2.63
C ASP A 100 -10.92 19.34 2.83
N LYS A 101 -11.34 18.58 1.80
CA LYS A 101 -12.06 17.35 2.02
C LYS A 101 -11.06 16.40 2.66
N LYS A 102 -10.90 16.51 3.97
CA LYS A 102 -10.51 15.38 4.80
C LYS A 102 -11.35 14.21 4.31
N LEU A 103 -10.72 13.28 3.59
CA LEU A 103 -11.27 11.96 3.35
C LEU A 103 -11.25 11.29 4.71
N ASN A 104 -12.16 11.71 5.59
CA ASN A 104 -12.46 10.97 6.78
C ASN A 104 -13.00 9.64 6.26
N MET A 105 -12.24 8.57 6.47
CA MET A 105 -12.69 7.21 6.19
C MET A 105 -13.86 6.79 7.10
N TRP A 106 -14.33 7.71 7.95
CA TRP A 106 -15.46 7.56 8.85
C TRP A 106 -16.42 8.75 8.76
N VAL A 107 -17.69 8.48 9.04
CA VAL A 107 -18.77 9.48 9.13
C VAL A 107 -19.00 9.81 10.59
N GLU A 108 -18.98 11.09 10.97
CA GLU A 108 -19.36 11.50 12.33
C GLU A 108 -20.83 11.19 12.58
N TYR A 109 -21.11 10.46 13.66
CA TYR A 109 -22.45 9.98 13.96
C TYR A 109 -22.75 10.15 15.45
N ASN A 110 -23.67 11.07 15.78
CA ASN A 110 -24.10 11.31 17.14
C ASN A 110 -25.55 10.85 17.31
N LYS A 111 -25.72 9.67 17.91
CA LYS A 111 -26.97 9.30 18.56
C LYS A 111 -26.65 8.85 19.98
N GLY A 112 -27.07 9.67 20.95
CA GLY A 112 -26.84 9.49 22.39
C GLY A 112 -27.61 8.31 22.98
N ARG A 113 -27.34 7.09 22.52
CA ARG A 113 -27.82 5.86 23.15
C ARG A 113 -26.94 5.54 24.35
N GLU A 114 -27.52 5.25 25.50
CA GLU A 114 -26.75 4.82 26.68
C GLU A 114 -26.24 3.39 26.50
N ALA A 115 -25.03 3.12 26.99
CA ALA A 115 -24.46 1.77 27.01
C ALA A 115 -24.95 1.06 28.28
N SER A 116 -25.59 -0.09 28.13
CA SER A 116 -26.09 -0.88 29.26
C SER A 116 -25.16 -2.04 29.60
N SER A 117 -24.98 -2.98 28.67
CA SER A 117 -24.26 -4.22 28.93
C SER A 117 -23.68 -4.80 27.64
N PRO A 118 -22.37 -5.12 27.62
CA PRO A 118 -21.68 -5.60 26.44
C PRO A 118 -22.18 -6.98 26.00
N LYS A 119 -22.27 -7.17 24.68
CA LYS A 119 -22.66 -8.44 24.04
C LYS A 119 -22.05 -8.56 22.64
N HIS A 120 -21.94 -9.78 22.10
CA HIS A 120 -21.45 -9.98 20.72
C HIS A 120 -22.39 -9.33 19.69
N GLY A 121 -23.70 -9.52 19.84
CA GLY A 121 -24.70 -9.17 18.82
C GLY A 121 -25.12 -10.39 18.00
N LYS A 122 -26.18 -10.25 17.20
CA LYS A 122 -26.63 -11.27 16.24
C LYS A 122 -25.87 -11.12 14.93
N GLU A 123 -25.54 -12.22 14.26
CA GLU A 123 -24.99 -12.15 12.90
C GLU A 123 -26.11 -11.93 11.88
N ASP A 124 -25.88 -11.02 10.94
CA ASP A 124 -26.78 -10.76 9.82
C ASP A 124 -26.41 -11.69 8.64
N PRO A 125 -27.31 -12.58 8.18
CA PRO A 125 -27.07 -13.43 7.00
C PRO A 125 -26.79 -12.62 5.72
N ASP A 126 -27.37 -11.43 5.61
CA ASP A 126 -27.25 -10.59 4.40
C ASP A 126 -26.07 -9.60 4.47
N ASN A 127 -25.31 -9.60 5.58
CA ASN A 127 -24.23 -8.65 5.87
C ASN A 127 -24.58 -7.19 5.53
N LYS A 128 -25.81 -6.75 5.88
CA LYS A 128 -26.24 -5.37 5.58
C LYS A 128 -25.54 -4.37 6.52
N PRO A 129 -25.33 -3.12 6.06
CA PRO A 129 -24.75 -2.09 6.90
C PRO A 129 -25.74 -1.66 7.99
N HIS A 130 -25.37 -1.92 9.25
CA HIS A 130 -26.14 -1.49 10.42
C HIS A 130 -25.44 -0.33 11.12
N VAL A 131 -26.16 0.77 11.36
CA VAL A 131 -25.61 2.00 11.97
C VAL A 131 -26.41 2.39 13.21
N GLY A 132 -25.73 2.65 14.34
CA GLY A 132 -26.37 3.19 15.55
C GLY A 132 -27.25 2.23 16.35
N GLY A 133 -27.22 0.94 16.02
CA GLY A 133 -27.98 -0.11 16.70
C GLY A 133 -27.25 -0.73 17.90
N ASN A 134 -27.89 -1.73 18.52
CA ASN A 134 -27.31 -2.60 19.55
C ASN A 134 -27.71 -4.07 19.33
N THR A 135 -28.01 -4.44 18.10
CA THR A 135 -28.60 -5.75 17.76
C THR A 135 -27.62 -6.62 16.98
N TRP A 136 -26.83 -6.03 16.10
CA TRP A 136 -26.03 -6.74 15.11
C TRP A 136 -24.54 -6.71 15.44
N ALA A 137 -23.87 -7.85 15.25
CA ALA A 137 -22.42 -7.96 15.34
C ALA A 137 -21.79 -7.34 14.08
N GLY A 138 -20.84 -6.41 14.25
CA GLY A 138 -20.18 -5.69 13.16
C GLY A 138 -20.91 -4.42 12.72
N GLY A 139 -21.92 -3.96 13.47
CA GLY A 139 -22.53 -2.65 13.25
C GLY A 139 -21.55 -1.50 13.54
N THR A 140 -21.81 -0.34 12.96
CA THR A 140 -20.99 0.87 13.14
C THR A 140 -21.72 1.94 13.96
N GLY A 141 -21.00 2.69 14.80
CA GLY A 141 -21.56 3.80 15.59
C GLY A 141 -22.66 3.39 16.59
N GLY A 142 -22.71 2.11 16.97
CA GLY A 142 -23.70 1.55 17.89
C GLY A 142 -23.30 1.58 19.37
N ALA A 143 -24.13 0.94 20.20
CA ALA A 143 -23.84 0.72 21.62
C ALA A 143 -23.89 -0.78 21.96
N ASP A 144 -23.08 -1.21 22.94
CA ASP A 144 -23.05 -2.55 23.56
C ASP A 144 -22.62 -3.74 22.68
N THR A 145 -22.78 -3.67 21.36
CA THR A 145 -22.44 -4.76 20.43
C THR A 145 -21.00 -4.71 19.95
N ALA A 146 -20.42 -5.85 19.60
CA ALA A 146 -19.09 -5.91 18.95
C ALA A 146 -19.16 -5.20 17.58
N GLY A 147 -18.28 -4.22 17.34
CA GLY A 147 -18.36 -3.37 16.16
C GLY A 147 -17.31 -2.25 16.14
N LEU A 148 -17.43 -1.32 15.19
CA LEU A 148 -16.52 -0.18 15.03
C LEU A 148 -17.21 1.17 15.30
N GLY A 149 -16.45 2.14 15.82
CA GLY A 149 -16.91 3.53 15.99
C GLY A 149 -17.99 3.77 17.06
N GLY A 150 -18.49 2.72 17.72
CA GLY A 150 -19.47 2.77 18.81
C GLY A 150 -18.86 2.83 20.22
N LYS A 151 -19.70 2.59 21.24
CA LYS A 151 -19.32 2.54 22.66
C LYS A 151 -19.86 1.30 23.38
N GLY A 152 -19.20 0.86 24.45
CA GLY A 152 -19.68 -0.24 25.29
C GLY A 152 -19.63 -1.65 24.67
N GLY A 153 -19.08 -1.81 23.47
CA GLY A 153 -18.87 -3.12 22.85
C GLY A 153 -17.68 -3.87 23.48
N PRO A 154 -17.72 -5.22 23.53
CA PRO A 154 -16.67 -6.02 24.17
C PRO A 154 -15.34 -6.05 23.40
N TYR A 155 -15.39 -6.00 22.06
CA TYR A 155 -14.22 -5.97 21.18
C TYR A 155 -14.57 -5.37 19.81
N ARG A 156 -13.54 -5.06 19.02
CA ARG A 156 -13.70 -4.52 17.67
C ARG A 156 -13.97 -5.65 16.68
N LEU A 157 -15.00 -5.46 15.87
CA LEU A 157 -15.36 -6.38 14.79
C LEU A 157 -15.63 -5.56 13.54
N ASP A 158 -14.83 -5.78 12.50
CA ASP A 158 -15.01 -5.14 11.20
C ASP A 158 -15.68 -6.10 10.22
N LYS A 159 -16.67 -5.62 9.47
CA LYS A 159 -17.38 -6.34 8.42
C LYS A 159 -17.24 -5.66 7.05
N GLY A 160 -16.34 -4.67 6.92
CA GLY A 160 -16.01 -3.98 5.66
C GLY A 160 -16.97 -2.84 5.29
N HIS A 161 -17.71 -2.30 6.26
CA HIS A 161 -18.70 -1.24 6.03
C HIS A 161 -18.14 0.15 6.41
N PRO A 162 -18.70 1.26 5.87
CA PRO A 162 -18.32 2.61 6.27
C PRO A 162 -18.47 2.83 7.78
N VAL A 163 -17.37 3.23 8.44
CA VAL A 163 -17.32 3.37 9.89
C VAL A 163 -18.02 4.65 10.31
N HIS A 164 -19.12 4.53 11.06
CA HIS A 164 -19.75 5.66 11.73
C HIS A 164 -19.14 5.80 13.12
N GLN A 165 -18.50 6.93 13.38
CA GLN A 165 -17.76 7.17 14.61
C GLN A 165 -18.48 8.19 15.48
N ILE A 166 -18.79 7.76 16.70
CA ILE A 166 -19.29 8.63 17.77
C ILE A 166 -18.13 9.49 18.31
N SER A 167 -18.43 10.69 18.81
CA SER A 167 -17.46 11.55 19.50
C SER A 167 -16.75 10.85 20.68
N ASP A 168 -15.50 11.23 20.95
CA ASP A 168 -14.70 10.61 22.02
C ASP A 168 -15.26 10.90 23.42
N GLN A 169 -15.97 12.02 23.59
CA GLN A 169 -16.68 12.34 24.84
C GLN A 169 -17.79 11.32 25.13
N GLU A 170 -18.57 10.95 24.11
CA GLU A 170 -19.63 9.96 24.27
C GLU A 170 -19.09 8.54 24.44
N LYS A 171 -17.93 8.22 23.85
CA LYS A 171 -17.24 6.94 24.09
C LYS A 171 -16.75 6.80 25.53
N ALA A 172 -16.30 7.91 26.15
CA ALA A 172 -15.86 7.92 27.54
C ALA A 172 -17.04 7.83 28.53
N ASN A 173 -18.25 8.22 28.10
CA ASN A 173 -19.46 8.19 28.92
C ASN A 173 -20.08 6.78 28.97
N ILE A 174 -19.40 5.87 29.65
CA ILE A 174 -19.81 4.48 29.93
C ILE A 174 -19.69 4.25 31.44
N SER A 175 -20.62 3.49 32.03
CA SER A 175 -20.50 3.07 33.42
C SER A 175 -19.26 2.20 33.63
N LYS A 176 -18.61 2.32 34.81
CA LYS A 176 -17.44 1.51 35.14
C LYS A 176 -17.73 0.00 35.07
N GLU A 177 -18.93 -0.39 35.51
CA GLU A 177 -19.41 -1.78 35.47
C GLU A 177 -19.51 -2.33 34.04
N ALA A 178 -20.08 -1.56 33.11
CA ALA A 178 -20.17 -1.97 31.71
C ALA A 178 -18.78 -2.05 31.04
N ALA A 179 -17.86 -1.16 31.40
CA ALA A 179 -16.48 -1.19 30.91
C ALA A 179 -15.69 -2.43 31.42
N GLU A 180 -15.86 -2.80 32.68
CA GLU A 180 -15.26 -4.01 33.26
C GLU A 180 -15.84 -5.28 32.66
N ALA A 181 -17.17 -5.34 32.50
CA ALA A 181 -17.84 -6.46 31.84
C ALA A 181 -17.36 -6.61 30.38
N ALA A 182 -17.13 -5.50 29.68
CA ALA A 182 -16.66 -5.50 28.29
C ALA A 182 -15.23 -6.03 28.22
N ARG A 183 -14.38 -5.59 29.17
CA ARG A 183 -13.00 -6.07 29.29
C ARG A 183 -12.95 -7.57 29.60
N LYS A 184 -13.80 -8.06 30.50
CA LYS A 184 -13.87 -9.49 30.84
C LYS A 184 -14.30 -10.33 29.63
N MET A 185 -15.36 -9.93 28.93
CA MET A 185 -15.82 -10.60 27.72
C MET A 185 -14.76 -10.57 26.61
N GLY A 186 -14.04 -9.45 26.46
CA GLY A 186 -12.92 -9.33 25.51
C GLY A 186 -11.75 -10.25 25.86
N GLN A 187 -11.41 -10.38 27.15
CA GLN A 187 -10.37 -11.32 27.61
C GLN A 187 -10.77 -12.78 27.38
N GLU A 188 -12.03 -13.14 27.63
CA GLU A 188 -12.55 -14.50 27.39
C GLU A 188 -12.50 -14.86 25.90
N GLU A 189 -12.91 -13.95 25.01
CA GLU A 189 -12.83 -14.15 23.56
C GLU A 189 -11.38 -14.19 23.05
N LEU A 190 -10.51 -13.32 23.56
CA LEU A 190 -9.08 -13.39 23.25
C LEU A 190 -8.50 -14.75 23.66
N GLN A 191 -8.84 -15.26 24.85
CA GLN A 191 -8.41 -16.59 25.28
C GLN A 191 -8.95 -17.72 24.39
N LYS A 192 -10.19 -17.61 23.90
CA LYS A 192 -10.74 -18.58 22.94
C LYS A 192 -9.96 -18.55 21.62
N ARG A 193 -9.71 -17.35 21.08
CA ARG A 193 -8.90 -17.17 19.86
C ARG A 193 -7.48 -17.70 20.01
N LEU A 194 -6.84 -17.42 21.16
CA LEU A 194 -5.52 -17.95 21.48
C LEU A 194 -5.53 -19.48 21.54
N LYS A 195 -6.56 -20.09 22.13
CA LYS A 195 -6.73 -21.56 22.11
C LYS A 195 -6.97 -22.12 20.70
N GLU A 196 -7.76 -21.45 19.87
CA GLU A 196 -7.98 -21.85 18.46
C GLU A 196 -6.69 -21.86 17.65
N ILE A 197 -5.80 -20.90 17.92
CA ILE A 197 -4.49 -20.77 17.25
C ILE A 197 -3.42 -21.63 17.94
N GLU A 198 -3.76 -22.37 19.00
CA GLU A 198 -2.83 -23.15 19.84
C GLU A 198 -1.69 -22.29 20.43
N MET A 199 -1.96 -21.03 20.72
CA MET A 199 -1.00 -20.05 21.23
C MET A 199 -1.28 -19.71 22.70
N ASN A 200 -0.23 -19.59 23.51
CA ASN A 200 -0.34 -19.12 24.89
C ASN A 200 -0.24 -17.59 24.96
N THR A 201 -0.73 -16.98 26.04
CA THR A 201 -0.71 -15.50 26.21
C THR A 201 0.70 -14.92 26.07
N ARG A 202 1.71 -15.58 26.66
CA ARG A 202 3.11 -15.18 26.55
C ARG A 202 3.63 -15.21 25.11
N GLN A 203 3.25 -16.23 24.33
CA GLN A 203 3.69 -16.34 22.93
C GLN A 203 3.07 -15.25 22.06
N ALA A 204 1.83 -14.86 22.35
CA ALA A 204 1.17 -13.75 21.66
C ALA A 204 1.86 -12.41 21.95
N GLU A 205 2.21 -12.14 23.22
CA GLU A 205 2.97 -10.94 23.60
C GLU A 205 4.36 -10.91 22.94
N GLU A 206 5.07 -12.04 22.90
CA GLU A 206 6.37 -12.18 22.22
C GLU A 206 6.23 -11.91 20.71
N TYR A 207 5.22 -12.49 20.06
CA TYR A 207 4.93 -12.26 18.64
C TYR A 207 4.56 -10.79 18.35
N GLU A 208 3.73 -10.16 19.18
CA GLU A 208 3.41 -8.73 19.04
C GLU A 208 4.67 -7.86 19.15
N GLY A 209 5.59 -8.21 20.05
CA GLY A 209 6.89 -7.54 20.19
C GLY A 209 7.68 -7.57 18.88
N TYR A 210 7.85 -8.75 18.28
CA TYR A 210 8.55 -8.89 17.00
C TYR A 210 7.83 -8.16 15.87
N LEU A 211 6.50 -8.27 15.79
CA LEU A 211 5.70 -7.62 14.75
C LEU A 211 5.86 -6.11 14.76
N VAL A 212 5.85 -5.48 15.95
CA VAL A 212 6.01 -4.02 16.08
C VAL A 212 7.36 -3.54 15.55
N ASN A 213 8.43 -4.31 15.77
CA ASN A 213 9.77 -3.97 15.30
C ASN A 213 9.87 -3.95 13.77
N VAL A 214 9.19 -4.88 13.09
CA VAL A 214 9.36 -5.13 11.64
C VAL A 214 8.23 -4.61 10.75
N ARG A 215 7.32 -3.78 11.29
CA ARG A 215 6.14 -3.30 10.54
C ARG A 215 6.51 -2.58 9.24
N GLN A 216 7.57 -1.77 9.27
CA GLN A 216 7.96 -0.98 8.11
C GLN A 216 8.48 -1.87 6.98
N GLU A 217 9.25 -2.89 7.34
CA GLU A 217 9.82 -3.90 6.45
C GLU A 217 8.73 -4.77 5.82
N ILE A 218 7.70 -5.15 6.61
CA ILE A 218 6.51 -5.86 6.10
C ILE A 218 5.82 -5.02 5.02
N ASP A 219 5.55 -3.74 5.29
CA ASP A 219 4.86 -2.86 4.33
C ASP A 219 5.68 -2.67 3.05
N GLN A 220 7.00 -2.53 3.17
CA GLN A 220 7.91 -2.46 2.02
C GLN A 220 7.85 -3.73 1.16
N LEU A 221 7.97 -4.90 1.80
CA LEU A 221 7.95 -6.17 1.08
C LEU A 221 6.59 -6.45 0.43
N ARG A 222 5.48 -6.09 1.09
CA ARG A 222 4.14 -6.14 0.51
C ARG A 222 4.04 -5.29 -0.75
N MET A 223 4.49 -4.03 -0.71
CA MET A 223 4.49 -3.16 -1.89
C MET A 223 5.32 -3.75 -3.04
N ILE A 224 6.48 -4.33 -2.75
CA ILE A 224 7.32 -4.98 -3.77
C ILE A 224 6.60 -6.20 -4.37
N ILE A 225 6.01 -7.06 -3.54
CA ILE A 225 5.28 -8.25 -3.98
C ILE A 225 4.06 -7.86 -4.82
N GLU A 226 3.31 -6.84 -4.41
CA GLU A 226 2.17 -6.31 -5.18
C GLU A 226 2.62 -5.72 -6.51
N ALA A 227 3.72 -4.96 -6.52
CA ALA A 227 4.31 -4.43 -7.74
C ALA A 227 4.74 -5.57 -8.68
N LEU A 228 5.37 -6.64 -8.17
CA LEU A 228 5.73 -7.81 -8.96
C LEU A 228 4.52 -8.59 -9.47
N LYS A 229 3.47 -8.76 -8.65
CA LYS A 229 2.19 -9.37 -9.06
C LYS A 229 1.53 -8.54 -10.18
N SER A 230 1.63 -7.22 -10.12
CA SER A 230 1.11 -6.32 -11.16
C SER A 230 1.92 -6.40 -12.47
N LYS A 231 3.26 -6.41 -12.38
CA LYS A 231 4.17 -6.60 -13.54
C LYS A 231 4.02 -7.97 -14.19
N GLY A 232 3.73 -9.01 -13.42
CA GLY A 232 3.45 -10.35 -13.96
C GLY A 232 2.26 -10.39 -14.90
N LYS A 233 1.32 -9.44 -14.77
CA LYS A 233 0.16 -9.27 -15.67
C LYS A 233 0.43 -8.28 -16.82
N GLU A 234 1.65 -7.74 -16.94
CA GLU A 234 1.97 -6.79 -17.99
C GLU A 234 2.08 -7.47 -19.35
N ARG A 235 1.44 -6.83 -20.33
CA ARG A 235 1.52 -7.24 -21.74
C ARG A 235 2.89 -6.87 -22.28
N ASN A 236 3.60 -7.85 -22.80
CA ASN A 236 4.86 -7.62 -23.49
C ASN A 236 4.61 -7.26 -24.95
N TRP A 237 5.52 -6.48 -25.53
CA TRP A 237 5.53 -6.24 -26.97
C TRP A 237 6.02 -7.49 -27.69
N MET A 238 5.11 -8.23 -28.30
CA MET A 238 5.47 -9.31 -29.22
C MET A 238 5.85 -8.70 -30.57
N ARG A 239 7.12 -8.82 -30.96
CA ARG A 239 7.64 -8.33 -32.25
C ARG A 239 7.41 -9.35 -33.38
N ASN A 240 7.74 -8.96 -34.61
CA ASN A 240 7.71 -9.80 -35.81
C ASN A 240 6.31 -10.32 -36.17
N ARG A 241 5.31 -9.46 -36.03
CA ARG A 241 3.93 -9.75 -36.43
C ARG A 241 3.64 -9.12 -37.78
N THR A 242 2.66 -9.69 -38.47
CA THR A 242 2.16 -9.22 -39.77
C THR A 242 1.13 -8.10 -39.65
N SER A 243 0.69 -7.80 -38.43
CA SER A 243 -0.26 -6.75 -38.09
C SER A 243 0.02 -6.23 -36.68
N GLY A 244 -0.44 -5.02 -36.37
CA GLY A 244 -0.22 -4.36 -35.08
C GLY A 244 0.34 -2.96 -35.25
N ASP A 245 1.02 -2.48 -34.22
CA ASP A 245 1.76 -1.21 -34.28
C ASP A 245 3.07 -1.44 -35.02
N LEU A 246 3.50 -0.50 -35.86
CA LEU A 246 4.77 -0.61 -36.58
C LEU A 246 5.94 -0.62 -35.59
N ASP A 247 6.92 -1.50 -35.81
CA ASP A 247 8.13 -1.54 -35.00
C ASP A 247 9.22 -0.65 -35.60
N ASP A 248 9.46 0.51 -34.97
CA ASP A 248 10.40 1.54 -35.47
C ASP A 248 11.82 1.00 -35.75
N THR A 249 12.25 -0.06 -35.05
CA THR A 249 13.55 -0.71 -35.32
C THR A 249 13.61 -1.47 -36.65
N ARG A 250 12.46 -1.75 -37.28
CA ARG A 250 12.32 -2.54 -38.51
C ARG A 250 11.81 -1.72 -39.71
N LEU A 251 11.96 -0.39 -39.66
CA LEU A 251 11.53 0.49 -40.76
C LEU A 251 12.25 0.17 -42.08
N VAL A 252 13.53 -0.19 -42.02
CA VAL A 252 14.31 -0.58 -43.21
C VAL A 252 13.77 -1.88 -43.81
N ASP A 253 13.46 -2.88 -42.97
CA ASP A 253 12.86 -4.14 -43.42
C ASP A 253 11.46 -3.93 -44.00
N ALA A 254 10.69 -2.98 -43.45
CA ALA A 254 9.37 -2.61 -43.95
C ALA A 254 9.47 -1.99 -45.36
N LEU A 255 10.45 -1.12 -45.57
CA LEU A 255 10.75 -0.53 -46.89
C LEU A 255 11.25 -1.58 -47.90
N ALA A 256 11.97 -2.60 -47.42
CA ALA A 256 12.38 -3.76 -48.23
C ALA A 256 11.24 -4.74 -48.54
N GLY A 257 10.04 -4.52 -47.98
CA GLY A 257 8.84 -5.31 -48.24
C GLY A 257 8.60 -6.47 -47.27
N ASP A 258 9.34 -6.56 -46.16
CA ASP A 258 9.05 -7.55 -45.11
C ASP A 258 7.72 -7.20 -44.44
N LYS A 259 6.88 -8.23 -44.27
CA LYS A 259 5.56 -8.10 -43.64
C LYS A 259 5.66 -8.25 -42.12
N ASN A 260 6.74 -8.82 -41.58
CA ASN A 260 6.94 -9.09 -40.16
C ASN A 260 7.56 -7.90 -39.41
N VAL A 261 6.99 -6.72 -39.61
CA VAL A 261 7.54 -5.44 -39.09
C VAL A 261 6.66 -4.82 -38.02
N TYR A 262 5.60 -5.51 -37.60
CA TYR A 262 4.67 -5.02 -36.59
C TYR A 262 4.90 -5.68 -35.23
N LYS A 263 4.43 -5.02 -34.17
CA LYS A 263 4.42 -5.46 -32.79
C LYS A 263 3.02 -5.33 -32.18
N ILE A 264 2.65 -6.28 -31.33
CA ILE A 264 1.36 -6.29 -30.63
C ILE A 264 1.62 -6.40 -29.13
N ARG A 265 0.83 -5.67 -28.32
CA ARG A 265 0.78 -5.91 -26.88
C ARG A 265 -0.06 -7.15 -26.58
N ALA A 266 0.62 -8.23 -26.27
CA ALA A 266 -0.01 -9.46 -25.84
C ALA A 266 0.56 -9.93 -24.51
N GLU A 267 -0.20 -10.75 -23.81
CA GLU A 267 0.35 -11.48 -22.68
C GLU A 267 1.42 -12.44 -23.20
N SER A 268 2.59 -12.41 -22.57
CA SER A 268 3.72 -13.24 -22.97
C SER A 268 3.37 -14.71 -22.76
N GLU A 269 3.09 -15.45 -23.83
CA GLU A 269 3.08 -16.91 -23.80
C GLU A 269 4.51 -17.42 -23.57
N THR A 270 4.94 -17.46 -22.32
CA THR A 270 6.13 -18.23 -21.94
C THR A 270 5.82 -19.70 -22.20
N SER A 271 6.29 -20.21 -23.34
CA SER A 271 6.46 -21.63 -23.71
C SER A 271 5.39 -22.59 -23.14
N HIS A 272 4.50 -23.04 -24.02
CA HIS A 272 3.45 -24.05 -23.77
C HIS A 272 3.91 -25.35 -23.09
N TRP A 273 5.22 -25.65 -23.01
CA TRP A 273 5.77 -26.85 -22.35
C TRP A 273 5.91 -26.73 -20.82
N ARG A 274 5.61 -25.56 -20.21
CA ARG A 274 5.62 -25.35 -18.74
C ARG A 274 4.26 -24.87 -18.20
N SER A 275 3.16 -25.43 -18.67
CA SER A 275 1.83 -24.98 -18.24
C SER A 275 1.06 -26.07 -17.51
N ASN A 276 0.85 -25.85 -16.20
CA ASN A 276 -0.36 -26.17 -15.44
C ASN A 276 -0.28 -25.75 -13.95
N ASN A 277 0.77 -25.04 -13.51
CA ASN A 277 0.91 -24.62 -12.10
C ASN A 277 1.46 -23.19 -11.93
N LYS A 278 1.21 -22.27 -12.89
CA LYS A 278 1.94 -21.00 -13.01
C LYS A 278 1.51 -19.87 -12.05
N ASP A 279 0.37 -19.97 -11.37
CA ASP A 279 -0.09 -18.89 -10.47
C ASP A 279 0.40 -19.05 -9.03
N LYS A 280 0.83 -20.25 -8.63
CA LYS A 280 1.29 -20.54 -7.27
C LYS A 280 2.80 -20.66 -7.25
N LYS A 281 3.46 -19.70 -6.61
CA LYS A 281 4.89 -19.78 -6.30
C LYS A 281 5.04 -20.55 -4.99
N PHE A 282 5.82 -21.63 -5.01
CA PHE A 282 6.17 -22.37 -3.79
C PHE A 282 7.52 -21.85 -3.29
N LEU A 283 7.50 -21.19 -2.13
CA LEU A 283 8.70 -20.73 -1.43
C LEU A 283 8.94 -21.66 -0.25
N HIS A 284 10.14 -22.24 -0.18
CA HIS A 284 10.57 -23.09 0.93
C HIS A 284 11.62 -22.34 1.73
N PHE A 285 11.32 -22.01 2.97
CA PHE A 285 12.25 -21.37 3.90
C PHE A 285 12.83 -22.43 4.83
N LEU A 286 14.15 -22.57 4.82
CA LEU A 286 14.86 -23.45 5.74
C LEU A 286 15.41 -22.60 6.88
N VAL A 287 15.01 -22.92 8.10
CA VAL A 287 15.35 -22.15 9.30
C VAL A 287 16.08 -23.06 10.30
N ASP A 288 17.20 -22.61 10.85
CA ASP A 288 17.93 -23.35 11.88
C ASP A 288 17.22 -23.24 13.24
N VAL A 289 16.89 -24.37 13.87
CA VAL A 289 16.25 -24.44 15.19
C VAL A 289 17.15 -25.17 16.19
N SER A 290 18.45 -25.21 15.94
CA SER A 290 19.44 -25.84 16.82
C SER A 290 19.60 -25.07 18.14
N GLY A 291 20.04 -25.76 19.19
CA GLY A 291 20.30 -25.12 20.50
C GLY A 291 21.39 -24.03 20.45
N SER A 292 22.19 -23.99 19.38
CA SER A 292 23.15 -22.92 19.14
C SER A 292 22.47 -21.57 18.88
N MET A 293 21.26 -21.57 18.31
CA MET A 293 20.48 -20.36 18.10
C MET A 293 20.15 -19.69 19.43
N TYR A 294 19.69 -20.47 20.41
CA TYR A 294 19.39 -19.97 21.75
C TYR A 294 20.65 -19.58 22.53
N ARG A 295 21.68 -20.43 22.54
CA ARG A 295 22.88 -20.27 23.39
C ARG A 295 23.63 -18.96 23.16
N PHE A 296 23.71 -18.53 21.91
CA PHE A 296 24.50 -17.36 21.53
C PHE A 296 23.62 -16.13 21.22
N ASN A 297 22.29 -16.26 21.31
CA ASN A 297 21.39 -15.14 21.09
C ASN A 297 21.70 -13.93 22.00
N SER A 298 22.20 -14.18 23.20
CA SER A 298 22.63 -13.10 24.11
C SER A 298 23.80 -12.26 23.59
N TYR A 299 24.60 -12.79 22.64
CA TYR A 299 25.74 -12.09 22.06
C TYR A 299 25.39 -11.38 20.75
N ASP A 300 24.66 -12.06 19.85
CA ASP A 300 24.44 -11.61 18.46
C ASP A 300 22.96 -11.42 18.08
N GLN A 301 22.03 -11.71 19.00
CA GLN A 301 20.58 -11.63 18.79
C GLN A 301 20.10 -12.45 17.57
N ARG A 302 20.83 -13.50 17.19
CA ARG A 302 20.53 -14.24 15.94
C ARG A 302 19.19 -14.95 15.95
N LEU A 303 18.72 -15.42 17.11
CA LEU A 303 17.42 -16.07 17.23
C LEU A 303 16.31 -15.01 17.13
N GLU A 304 16.46 -13.88 17.80
CA GLU A 304 15.52 -12.75 17.70
C GLU A 304 15.40 -12.25 16.26
N ARG A 305 16.53 -12.01 15.58
CA ARG A 305 16.56 -11.58 14.18
C ARG A 305 15.95 -12.61 13.24
N MET A 306 16.19 -13.90 13.49
CA MET A 306 15.57 -14.97 12.70
C MET A 306 14.05 -14.98 12.87
N LEU A 307 13.54 -14.80 14.09
CA LEU A 307 12.11 -14.72 14.36
C LEU A 307 11.48 -13.49 13.70
N GLU A 308 12.14 -12.33 13.78
CA GLU A 308 11.74 -11.11 13.08
C GLU A 308 11.66 -11.32 11.56
N ILE A 309 12.65 -11.97 10.95
CA ILE A 309 12.64 -12.32 9.52
C ILE A 309 11.50 -13.27 9.18
N ALA A 310 11.24 -14.27 10.04
CA ALA A 310 10.12 -15.19 9.84
C ALA A 310 8.77 -14.44 9.87
N VAL A 311 8.60 -13.48 10.78
CA VAL A 311 7.42 -12.60 10.84
C VAL A 311 7.30 -11.75 9.58
N ILE A 312 8.39 -11.14 9.10
CA ILE A 312 8.40 -10.38 7.84
C ILE A 312 7.88 -11.24 6.69
N ILE A 313 8.40 -12.46 6.55
CA ILE A 313 8.03 -13.37 5.45
C ILE A 313 6.56 -13.78 5.56
N MET A 314 6.12 -14.23 6.72
CA MET A 314 4.75 -14.74 6.89
C MET A 314 3.69 -13.64 6.75
N GLU A 315 3.97 -12.42 7.22
CA GLU A 315 3.03 -11.31 7.12
C GLU A 315 3.02 -10.64 5.74
N SER A 316 4.09 -10.76 4.96
CA SER A 316 4.21 -10.07 3.66
C SER A 316 3.70 -10.85 2.45
N LEU A 317 3.67 -12.18 2.50
CA LEU A 317 3.28 -13.06 1.39
C LEU A 317 1.77 -13.11 1.15
#